data_AF-A0A1F5GE93-F1
#
_entry.id   AF-A0A1F5GE93-F1
#
_cell.length_a   1.000
_cell.length_b   1.000
_cell.length_c   1.000
_cell.angle_alpha   90.00
_cell.angle_beta   90.00
_cell.angle_gamma   90.00
#
_symmetry.space_group_name_H-M   'P 1'
#
loop_
_entity.id
_entity.type
_entity.pdbx_description
1 polymer ?
#
loop_
_entity_poly.entity_id
_entity_poly.type
_entity_poly.pdbx_seq_one_letter_code
_entity_poly.pdbx_strand_id
1 'polypeptide(L)'
;MLNPQLTVITNVGLDHTDVLGKTEEKIAVEKAGIIKLNVPIVTGCPSASSGSSTVGKALKVIEKVAKEKNAPLITINTQSFEKALKSDVFSTINLPIDIFRSTSYSFTYSHKLLALAAVKTLEIPLSRGQITKAFGSTFPGRFEEIENGVILDGAHNADKVRFLIRWIKEKTTDYRLQTTAVDRRQWTVVLIIAFKKGKDWKKMIDLLVKNLPVSKVIVTKFYAVTDMGKHQAVEPKEIAKYVRSVYRLQTTVYSNSHEAVFASLQSKIYNPKSTILLVTGSLYLVGEVRAIWQLPQY
;
A
#
# COMPACT_ATOMS: atom_id res chain seq x y z
N MET A 1 -20.08 16.10 -16.03
CA MET A 1 -18.61 16.19 -15.93
C MET A 1 -18.25 16.99 -14.69
N LEU A 2 -17.20 16.59 -13.97
CA LEU A 2 -16.71 17.33 -12.79
C LEU A 2 -15.80 18.49 -13.23
N ASN A 3 -15.84 19.61 -12.49
CA ASN A 3 -14.95 20.77 -12.68
C ASN A 3 -14.12 21.00 -11.39
N PRO A 4 -13.00 20.29 -11.21
CA PRO A 4 -12.19 20.37 -10.01
C PRO A 4 -11.34 21.66 -9.97
N GLN A 5 -11.01 22.14 -8.77
CA GLN A 5 -10.07 23.25 -8.56
C GLN A 5 -8.60 22.84 -8.79
N LEU A 6 -8.31 21.55 -8.66
CA LEU A 6 -6.99 20.96 -8.85
C LEU A 6 -7.14 19.51 -9.29
N THR A 7 -6.25 19.04 -10.15
CA THR A 7 -6.08 17.62 -10.43
C THR A 7 -4.77 17.09 -9.85
N VAL A 8 -4.75 15.81 -9.49
CA VAL A 8 -3.56 15.18 -8.91
C VAL A 8 -3.32 13.84 -9.58
N ILE A 9 -2.13 13.66 -10.16
CA ILE A 9 -1.67 12.38 -10.71
C ILE A 9 -0.52 11.89 -9.85
N THR A 10 -0.67 10.76 -9.19
CA THR A 10 0.31 10.26 -8.21
C THR A 10 1.61 9.76 -8.86
N ASN A 11 1.85 8.45 -8.79
CA ASN A 11 2.88 7.77 -9.55
C ASN A 11 2.23 7.14 -10.78
N VAL A 12 2.91 7.20 -11.92
CA VAL A 12 2.61 6.35 -13.08
C VAL A 12 3.59 5.18 -13.07
N GLY A 13 3.21 4.12 -12.37
CA GLY A 13 3.90 2.82 -12.43
C GLY A 13 3.06 1.78 -13.18
N LEU A 14 3.63 0.60 -13.40
CA LEU A 14 2.95 -0.56 -14.01
C LEU A 14 1.95 -1.23 -13.03
N ASP A 15 1.09 -0.43 -12.40
CA ASP A 15 -0.09 -0.94 -11.71
C ASP A 15 -1.26 -0.96 -12.70
N HIS A 16 -2.05 -2.05 -12.70
CA HIS A 16 -3.21 -2.21 -13.59
C HIS A 16 -2.89 -2.34 -15.09
N THR A 17 -1.81 -3.05 -15.44
CA THR A 17 -1.46 -3.37 -16.85
C THR A 17 -2.57 -4.09 -17.62
N ASP A 18 -3.44 -4.81 -16.90
CA ASP A 18 -4.58 -5.53 -17.45
C ASP A 18 -5.72 -4.59 -17.91
N VAL A 19 -5.73 -3.33 -17.44
CA VAL A 19 -6.84 -2.37 -17.65
C VAL A 19 -6.37 -1.09 -18.36
N LEU A 20 -5.22 -0.55 -17.98
CA LEU A 20 -4.74 0.77 -18.42
C LEU A 20 -3.65 0.69 -19.53
N GLY A 21 -3.30 -0.53 -19.96
CA GLY A 21 -2.32 -0.78 -21.02
C GLY A 21 -0.98 -1.31 -20.52
N LYS A 22 -0.18 -1.85 -21.45
CA LYS A 22 1.07 -2.57 -21.16
C LYS A 22 2.31 -1.66 -21.00
N THR A 23 2.17 -0.35 -21.20
CA THR A 23 3.29 0.59 -21.13
C THR A 23 2.92 1.80 -20.26
N GLU A 24 3.91 2.37 -19.59
CA GLU A 24 3.72 3.52 -18.68
C GLU A 24 3.13 4.72 -19.43
N GLU A 25 3.44 4.90 -20.71
CA GLU A 25 2.91 5.97 -21.55
C GLU A 25 1.41 5.82 -21.78
N LYS A 26 0.92 4.61 -22.05
CA LYS A 26 -0.52 4.36 -22.21
C LYS A 26 -1.27 4.62 -20.91
N ILE A 27 -0.70 4.17 -19.80
CA ILE A 27 -1.24 4.43 -18.47
C ILE A 27 -1.24 5.94 -18.18
N ALA A 28 -0.18 6.66 -18.57
CA ALA A 28 -0.07 8.10 -18.41
C ALA A 28 -1.13 8.85 -19.23
N VAL A 29 -1.40 8.44 -20.48
CA VAL A 29 -2.42 9.07 -21.34
C VAL A 29 -3.79 8.98 -20.67
N GLU A 30 -4.17 7.79 -20.19
CA GLU A 30 -5.45 7.58 -19.53
C GLU A 30 -5.56 8.43 -18.24
N LYS A 31 -4.50 8.42 -17.41
CA LYS A 31 -4.46 9.23 -16.18
C LYS A 31 -4.48 10.73 -16.47
N ALA A 32 -3.81 11.19 -17.54
CA ALA A 32 -3.79 12.58 -17.95
C ALA A 32 -5.16 13.08 -18.45
N GLY A 33 -6.09 12.18 -18.78
CA GLY A 33 -7.47 12.52 -19.14
C GLY A 33 -8.25 13.26 -18.05
N ILE A 34 -7.79 13.22 -16.79
CA ILE A 34 -8.41 13.99 -15.71
C ILE A 34 -8.05 15.49 -15.77
N ILE A 35 -6.95 15.87 -16.45
CA ILE A 35 -6.47 17.26 -16.55
C ILE A 35 -7.52 18.12 -17.24
N LYS A 36 -7.81 19.29 -16.67
CA LYS A 36 -8.84 20.22 -17.15
C LYS A 36 -8.23 21.54 -17.63
N LEU A 37 -8.95 22.21 -18.53
CA LEU A 37 -8.54 23.49 -19.12
C LEU A 37 -8.36 24.54 -18.02
N ASN A 38 -7.19 25.19 -17.97
CA ASN A 38 -6.83 26.22 -16.98
C ASN A 38 -6.87 25.76 -15.51
N VAL A 39 -6.96 24.45 -15.24
CA VAL A 39 -6.96 23.90 -13.88
C VAL A 39 -5.57 23.35 -13.56
N PRO A 40 -4.96 23.70 -12.42
CA PRO A 40 -3.64 23.19 -12.06
C PRO A 40 -3.62 21.66 -11.93
N ILE A 41 -2.43 21.10 -12.14
CA ILE A 41 -2.14 19.68 -11.98
C ILE A 41 -0.89 19.53 -11.13
N VAL A 42 -0.99 18.76 -10.06
CA VAL A 42 0.16 18.36 -9.24
C VAL A 42 0.49 16.90 -9.53
N THR A 43 1.76 16.59 -9.76
CA THR A 43 2.20 15.21 -9.97
C THR A 43 3.45 14.81 -9.19
N GLY A 44 3.45 13.56 -8.73
CA GLY A 44 4.61 12.89 -8.15
C GLY A 44 5.38 12.02 -9.13
N CYS A 45 5.03 12.06 -10.42
CA CYS A 45 5.66 11.27 -11.47
C CYS A 45 7.15 11.66 -11.58
N PRO A 46 8.09 10.70 -11.58
CA PRO A 46 9.50 11.04 -11.55
C PRO A 46 9.98 11.54 -12.93
N SER A 47 10.99 12.41 -12.93
CA SER A 47 11.60 12.93 -14.15
C SER A 47 12.67 11.98 -14.70
N ALA A 48 13.06 12.18 -15.97
CA ALA A 48 14.09 11.39 -16.65
C ALA A 48 15.46 11.39 -15.92
N SER A 49 15.77 12.42 -15.14
CA SER A 49 17.00 12.54 -14.35
C SER A 49 17.02 11.68 -13.07
N SER A 50 15.98 10.88 -12.83
CA SER A 50 15.84 10.02 -11.64
C SER A 50 16.50 8.64 -11.78
N GLY A 51 17.31 8.40 -12.81
CA GLY A 51 18.17 7.22 -12.92
C GLY A 51 17.57 5.96 -13.56
N SER A 52 16.41 6.05 -14.23
CA SER A 52 15.84 4.94 -15.00
C SER A 52 15.36 5.41 -16.37
N SER A 53 15.82 4.75 -17.43
CA SER A 53 15.66 5.15 -18.83
C SER A 53 14.21 5.17 -19.35
N THR A 54 13.28 4.56 -18.62
CA THR A 54 11.84 4.52 -18.96
C THR A 54 11.02 5.59 -18.23
N VAL A 55 11.51 6.08 -17.08
CA VAL A 55 10.74 6.87 -16.10
C VAL A 55 10.37 8.27 -16.60
N GLY A 56 11.10 8.83 -17.56
CA GLY A 56 10.79 10.16 -18.11
C GLY A 56 9.57 10.20 -19.05
N LYS A 57 9.08 9.06 -19.53
CA LYS A 57 8.09 9.06 -20.62
C LYS A 57 6.66 9.36 -20.14
N ALA A 58 6.29 8.87 -18.95
CA ALA A 58 4.99 9.19 -18.36
C ALA A 58 4.88 10.69 -18.02
N LEU A 59 5.93 11.29 -17.49
CA LEU A 59 5.96 12.73 -17.20
C LEU A 59 5.81 13.56 -18.49
N LYS A 60 6.50 13.18 -19.59
CA LYS A 60 6.34 13.84 -20.89
C LYS A 60 4.91 13.85 -21.42
N VAL A 61 4.16 12.76 -21.17
CA VAL A 61 2.73 12.70 -21.55
C VAL A 61 1.92 13.70 -20.71
N ILE A 62 2.16 13.76 -19.40
CA ILE A 62 1.50 14.70 -18.50
C ILE A 62 1.83 16.14 -18.89
N GLU A 63 3.10 16.46 -19.16
CA GLU A 63 3.58 17.76 -19.63
C GLU A 63 2.88 18.20 -20.92
N LYS A 64 2.78 17.29 -21.89
CA LYS A 64 2.10 17.54 -23.16
C LYS A 64 0.62 17.90 -22.93
N VAL A 65 -0.11 17.07 -22.20
CA VAL A 65 -1.55 17.30 -21.96
C VAL A 65 -1.77 18.55 -21.11
N ALA A 66 -0.92 18.81 -20.11
CA ALA A 66 -1.00 20.02 -19.31
C ALA A 66 -0.83 21.28 -20.17
N LYS A 67 0.16 21.28 -21.08
CA LYS A 67 0.38 22.37 -22.04
C LYS A 67 -0.82 22.57 -22.97
N GLU A 68 -1.36 21.49 -23.55
CA GLU A 68 -2.55 21.53 -24.41
C GLU A 68 -3.79 22.09 -23.69
N LYS A 69 -3.90 21.86 -22.38
CA LYS A 69 -4.99 22.34 -21.54
C LYS A 69 -4.67 23.66 -20.82
N ASN A 70 -3.55 24.30 -21.12
CA ASN A 70 -3.08 25.49 -20.39
C ASN A 70 -3.17 25.32 -18.86
N ALA A 71 -2.88 24.10 -18.39
CA ALA A 71 -2.97 23.70 -17.00
C ALA A 71 -1.61 23.93 -16.32
N PRO A 72 -1.52 24.77 -15.28
CA PRO A 72 -0.28 24.94 -14.52
C PRO A 72 0.21 23.60 -13.96
N LEU A 73 1.43 23.19 -14.31
CA LEU A 73 2.01 21.92 -13.90
C LEU A 73 2.97 22.10 -12.73
N ILE A 74 2.68 21.43 -11.62
CA ILE A 74 3.53 21.35 -10.43
C ILE A 74 4.07 19.93 -10.32
N THR A 75 5.39 19.78 -10.37
CA THR A 75 6.05 18.46 -10.25
C THR A 75 6.80 18.37 -8.92
N ILE A 76 6.56 17.30 -8.17
CA ILE A 76 7.20 17.04 -6.88
C ILE A 76 8.05 15.78 -6.97
N ASN A 77 9.34 15.90 -6.63
CA ASN A 77 10.21 14.73 -6.53
C ASN A 77 9.87 13.93 -5.26
N THR A 78 8.93 13.01 -5.36
CA THR A 78 8.49 12.19 -4.23
C THR A 78 9.44 11.05 -3.87
N GLN A 79 10.54 10.86 -4.63
CA GLN A 79 11.54 9.81 -4.38
C GLN A 79 12.63 10.25 -3.39
N SER A 80 12.84 11.55 -3.23
CA SER A 80 13.78 12.11 -2.27
C SER A 80 13.07 13.16 -1.43
N PHE A 81 12.92 12.87 -0.15
CA PHE A 81 12.28 13.76 0.80
C PHE A 81 12.93 15.15 0.81
N GLU A 82 14.27 15.21 0.84
CA GLU A 82 15.03 16.45 0.79
C GLU A 82 14.79 17.23 -0.51
N LYS A 83 14.77 16.56 -1.66
CA LYS A 83 14.49 17.22 -2.94
C LYS A 83 13.04 17.68 -3.03
N ALA A 84 12.10 16.92 -2.46
CA ALA A 84 10.70 17.34 -2.38
C ALA A 84 10.57 18.65 -1.63
N LEU A 85 11.14 18.76 -0.42
CA LEU A 85 11.07 19.96 0.42
C LEU A 85 11.72 21.20 -0.20
N LYS A 86 12.65 21.02 -1.16
CA LYS A 86 13.27 22.13 -1.92
C LYS A 86 12.43 22.63 -3.08
N SER A 87 11.27 22.04 -3.37
CA SER A 87 10.37 22.51 -4.42
C SER A 87 9.69 23.83 -4.03
N ASP A 88 9.39 24.66 -5.04
CA ASP A 88 8.82 25.99 -4.84
C ASP A 88 7.50 25.97 -4.05
N VAL A 89 6.69 24.92 -4.21
CA VAL A 89 5.42 24.76 -3.49
C VAL A 89 5.59 24.64 -1.96
N PHE A 90 6.80 24.28 -1.50
CA PHE A 90 7.13 24.18 -0.07
C PHE A 90 8.07 25.28 0.42
N SER A 91 8.47 26.22 -0.44
CA SER A 91 9.41 27.31 -0.11
C SER A 91 8.99 28.16 1.10
N THR A 92 7.68 28.29 1.33
CA THR A 92 7.09 29.08 2.43
C THR A 92 6.81 28.27 3.69
N ILE A 93 7.12 26.97 3.68
CA ILE A 93 6.76 26.08 4.77
C ILE A 93 8.00 25.70 5.59
N ASN A 94 8.01 26.14 6.83
CA ASN A 94 8.86 25.55 7.85
C ASN A 94 8.20 24.24 8.35
N LEU A 95 8.31 23.15 7.58
CA LEU A 95 7.92 21.80 8.02
C LEU A 95 9.09 21.24 8.80
N PRO A 96 8.99 21.13 10.13
CA PRO A 96 10.03 20.46 10.86
C PRO A 96 9.92 18.98 10.45
N ILE A 97 11.08 18.41 10.08
CA ILE A 97 11.22 17.06 9.51
C ILE A 97 10.61 15.99 10.43
N ASP A 98 10.46 16.29 11.72
CA ASP A 98 9.86 15.45 12.74
C ASP A 98 8.41 15.04 12.46
N ILE A 99 7.60 15.87 11.77
CA ILE A 99 6.19 15.55 11.44
C ILE A 99 6.11 14.29 10.58
N PHE A 100 7.15 14.01 9.80
CA PHE A 100 7.22 12.82 8.95
C PHE A 100 7.71 11.58 9.73
N ARG A 101 8.38 11.75 10.87
CA ARG A 101 8.94 10.64 11.67
C ARG A 101 7.89 9.90 12.49
N SER A 102 6.80 10.55 12.91
CA SER A 102 5.74 9.94 13.74
C SER A 102 4.49 9.57 12.94
N THR A 103 4.66 8.98 11.76
CA THR A 103 3.56 8.82 10.81
C THR A 103 3.07 7.40 10.68
N SER A 104 1.77 7.24 10.45
CA SER A 104 1.17 5.95 10.15
C SER A 104 1.81 5.36 8.90
N TYR A 105 2.05 4.05 8.93
CA TYR A 105 2.52 3.24 7.81
C TYR A 105 1.47 3.10 6.69
N SER A 106 0.21 3.51 6.92
CA SER A 106 -0.85 3.45 5.91
C SER A 106 -0.58 4.30 4.66
N PHE A 107 0.27 5.31 4.77
CA PHE A 107 0.65 6.17 3.66
C PHE A 107 2.17 6.27 3.54
N THR A 108 2.68 6.04 2.34
CA THR A 108 4.08 6.32 2.01
C THR A 108 4.40 7.80 2.19
N TYR A 109 5.68 8.10 2.39
CA TYR A 109 6.18 9.48 2.34
C TYR A 109 5.81 10.18 1.02
N SER A 110 5.86 9.45 -0.10
CA SER A 110 5.51 9.99 -1.41
C SER A 110 4.04 10.44 -1.49
N HIS A 111 3.10 9.67 -0.94
CA HIS A 111 1.69 10.06 -0.90
C HIS A 111 1.47 11.28 0.00
N LYS A 112 2.14 11.34 1.16
CA LYS A 112 2.04 12.45 2.10
C LYS A 112 2.55 13.76 1.50
N LEU A 113 3.73 13.72 0.87
CA LEU A 113 4.31 14.88 0.17
C LEU A 113 3.40 15.37 -0.95
N LEU A 114 2.87 14.45 -1.76
CA LEU A 114 2.00 14.83 -2.86
C LEU A 114 0.67 15.44 -2.39
N ALA A 115 0.06 14.87 -1.35
CA ALA A 115 -1.15 15.43 -0.76
C ALA A 115 -0.90 16.83 -0.19
N LEU A 116 0.25 17.04 0.46
CA LEU A 116 0.62 18.35 1.00
C LEU A 116 0.86 19.37 -0.11
N ALA A 117 1.52 18.98 -1.20
CA ALA A 117 1.70 19.84 -2.37
C ALA A 117 0.35 20.23 -2.97
N ALA A 118 -0.58 19.28 -3.10
CA ALA A 118 -1.93 19.54 -3.62
C ALA A 118 -2.69 20.58 -2.76
N VAL A 119 -2.72 20.41 -1.45
CA VAL A 119 -3.40 21.36 -0.55
C VAL A 119 -2.74 22.75 -0.61
N LYS A 120 -1.41 22.80 -0.79
CA LYS A 120 -0.67 24.06 -0.91
C LYS A 120 -0.87 24.76 -2.24
N THR A 121 -0.98 24.03 -3.34
CA THR A 121 -1.36 24.60 -4.64
C THR A 121 -2.75 25.22 -4.62
N LEU A 122 -3.65 24.71 -3.76
CA LEU A 122 -4.97 25.32 -3.52
C LEU A 122 -4.93 26.49 -2.52
N GLU A 123 -3.75 26.86 -2.02
CA GLU A 123 -3.56 27.93 -1.02
C GLU A 123 -4.37 27.75 0.26
N ILE A 124 -4.75 26.50 0.57
CA ILE A 124 -5.52 26.19 1.77
C ILE A 124 -4.58 26.28 2.98
N PRO A 125 -4.91 27.12 3.99
CA PRO A 125 -4.09 27.25 5.18
C PRO A 125 -4.13 25.95 5.99
N LEU A 126 -2.95 25.51 6.43
CA LEU A 126 -2.76 24.30 7.23
C LEU A 126 -1.93 24.63 8.46
N SER A 127 -2.47 24.30 9.64
CA SER A 127 -1.70 24.31 10.88
C SER A 127 -0.84 23.05 11.01
N ARG A 128 0.25 23.14 11.77
CA ARG A 128 1.09 21.98 12.11
C ARG A 128 0.27 20.84 12.74
N GLY A 129 -0.66 21.17 13.64
CA GLY A 129 -1.54 20.19 14.29
C GLY A 129 -2.42 19.41 13.30
N GLN A 130 -2.94 20.07 12.25
CA GLN A 130 -3.72 19.40 11.20
C GLN A 130 -2.86 18.44 10.39
N ILE A 131 -1.63 18.84 10.02
CA ILE A 131 -0.71 17.99 9.27
C ILE A 131 -0.31 16.76 10.10
N THR A 132 0.07 16.97 11.37
CA THR A 132 0.41 15.86 12.28
C THR A 132 -0.75 14.89 12.45
N LYS A 133 -1.98 15.40 12.68
CA LYS A 133 -3.18 14.56 12.78
C LYS A 133 -3.46 13.77 11.50
N ALA A 134 -3.35 14.42 10.33
CA ALA A 134 -3.57 13.78 9.04
C ALA A 134 -2.53 12.68 8.77
N PHE A 135 -1.25 12.93 9.04
CA PHE A 135 -0.20 11.95 8.79
C PHE A 135 -0.16 10.81 9.84
N GLY A 136 -0.73 11.02 11.02
CA GLY A 136 -0.97 9.97 12.02
C GLY A 136 -2.22 9.12 11.73
N SER A 137 -3.06 9.50 10.78
CA SER A 137 -4.29 8.77 10.46
C SER A 137 -3.99 7.46 9.72
N THR A 138 -4.80 6.43 9.99
CA THR A 138 -4.74 5.14 9.29
C THR A 138 -5.67 5.14 8.08
N PHE A 139 -5.39 4.28 7.10
CA PHE A 139 -6.27 4.03 5.98
C PHE A 139 -6.73 2.56 6.03
N PRO A 140 -8.05 2.29 6.07
CA PRO A 140 -8.57 0.94 6.14
C PRO A 140 -7.96 -0.01 5.11
N GLY A 141 -7.38 -1.11 5.57
CA GLY A 141 -6.75 -2.13 4.73
C GLY A 141 -5.46 -1.70 4.00
N ARG A 142 -4.77 -0.66 4.48
CA ARG A 142 -3.42 -0.27 4.06
C ARG A 142 -2.51 -0.23 5.27
N PHE A 143 -1.73 -1.30 5.44
CA PHE A 143 -0.91 -1.55 6.62
C PHE A 143 -1.62 -1.15 7.93
N GLU A 144 -2.89 -1.53 8.04
CA GLU A 144 -3.75 -1.17 9.16
C GLU A 144 -3.50 -2.17 10.28
N GLU A 145 -2.96 -1.71 11.41
CA GLU A 145 -2.88 -2.53 12.61
C GLU A 145 -4.17 -2.37 13.42
N ILE A 146 -4.97 -3.43 13.47
CA ILE A 146 -6.27 -3.43 14.17
C ILE A 146 -6.15 -3.89 15.62
N GLU A 147 -5.07 -4.59 15.94
CA GLU A 147 -4.66 -4.97 17.28
C GLU A 147 -3.14 -5.19 17.25
N ASN A 148 -2.43 -5.05 18.38
CA ASN A 148 -0.99 -5.23 18.44
C ASN A 148 -0.54 -6.54 17.75
N GLY A 149 0.25 -6.44 16.68
CA GLY A 149 0.72 -7.60 15.91
C GLY A 149 -0.28 -8.19 14.92
N VAL A 150 -1.46 -7.59 14.72
CA VAL A 150 -2.46 -8.01 13.72
C VAL A 150 -2.55 -6.94 12.64
N ILE A 151 -2.01 -7.24 11.47
CA ILE A 151 -1.83 -6.29 10.37
C ILE A 151 -2.71 -6.69 9.19
N LEU A 152 -3.51 -5.76 8.70
CA LEU A 152 -4.31 -5.88 7.49
C LEU A 152 -3.68 -5.07 6.36
N ASP A 153 -3.38 -5.72 5.22
CA ASP A 153 -2.95 -5.00 4.03
C ASP A 153 -3.48 -5.63 2.74
N GLY A 154 -4.16 -4.82 1.93
CA GLY A 154 -4.76 -5.27 0.67
C GLY A 154 -3.79 -5.43 -0.51
N ALA A 155 -2.48 -5.63 -0.29
CA ALA A 155 -1.52 -5.94 -1.34
C ALA A 155 -1.98 -7.15 -2.17
N HIS A 156 -2.08 -6.94 -3.49
CA HIS A 156 -2.63 -7.91 -4.44
C HIS A 156 -1.86 -7.94 -5.77
N ASN A 157 -0.63 -7.41 -5.75
CA ASN A 157 0.35 -7.58 -6.81
C ASN A 157 1.77 -7.59 -6.21
N ALA A 158 2.77 -7.93 -7.03
CA ALA A 158 4.15 -8.08 -6.58
C ALA A 158 4.77 -6.77 -6.04
N ASP A 159 4.45 -5.62 -6.62
CA ASP A 159 4.96 -4.32 -6.17
C ASP A 159 4.42 -3.95 -4.79
N LYS A 160 3.10 -4.07 -4.58
CA LYS A 160 2.45 -3.82 -3.29
C LYS A 160 2.97 -4.78 -2.22
N VAL A 161 3.20 -6.04 -2.57
CA VAL A 161 3.80 -7.02 -1.65
C VAL A 161 5.24 -6.63 -1.26
N ARG A 162 6.05 -6.11 -2.20
CA ARG A 162 7.40 -5.59 -1.87
C ARG A 162 7.34 -4.43 -0.87
N PHE A 163 6.40 -3.51 -1.05
CA PHE A 163 6.18 -2.42 -0.09
C PHE A 163 5.73 -2.94 1.28
N LEU A 164 4.79 -3.90 1.30
CA LEU A 164 4.33 -4.54 2.53
C LEU A 164 5.49 -5.21 3.29
N ILE A 165 6.33 -5.99 2.61
CA ILE A 165 7.51 -6.63 3.20
C ILE A 165 8.45 -5.60 3.84
N ARG A 166 8.70 -4.49 3.13
CA ARG A 166 9.55 -3.41 3.63
C ARG A 166 8.98 -2.83 4.94
N TRP A 167 7.69 -2.52 4.98
CA TRP A 167 7.06 -1.96 6.18
C TRP A 167 7.03 -2.93 7.35
N ILE A 168 6.82 -4.24 7.12
CA ILE A 168 6.91 -5.24 8.19
C ILE A 168 8.33 -5.23 8.79
N LYS A 169 9.37 -5.20 7.96
CA LYS A 169 10.77 -5.14 8.43
C LYS A 169 11.07 -3.87 9.22
N GLU A 170 10.63 -2.71 8.72
CA GLU A 170 10.78 -1.42 9.43
C GLU A 170 10.08 -1.47 10.80
N LYS A 171 8.81 -1.87 10.85
CA LYS A 171 8.05 -1.98 12.10
C LYS A 171 8.68 -2.94 13.11
N THR A 172 9.16 -4.10 12.66
CA THR A 172 9.84 -5.05 13.55
C THR A 172 11.15 -4.49 14.11
N THR A 173 11.78 -3.56 13.39
CA THR A 173 12.96 -2.84 13.91
C THR A 173 12.56 -1.90 15.04
N ASP A 174 11.44 -1.19 14.91
CA ASP A 174 10.91 -0.32 15.97
C ASP A 174 10.60 -1.11 17.24
N TYR A 175 9.96 -2.29 17.12
CA TYR A 175 9.73 -3.17 18.28
C TYR A 175 11.04 -3.60 18.95
N ARG A 176 12.09 -3.92 18.17
CA ARG A 176 13.40 -4.35 18.71
C ARG A 176 14.10 -3.24 19.50
N LEU A 177 13.89 -1.98 19.12
CA LEU A 177 14.46 -0.82 19.83
C LEU A 177 13.79 -0.56 21.19
N GLN A 178 12.63 -1.18 21.46
CA GLN A 178 11.86 -1.01 22.70
C GLN A 178 12.04 -2.16 23.70
N THR A 179 12.93 -3.12 23.43
CA THR A 179 13.11 -4.34 24.25
C THR A 179 14.56 -4.56 24.69
N THR A 180 14.78 -5.17 25.86
CA THR A 180 16.11 -5.47 26.40
C THR A 180 16.83 -6.57 25.61
N ALA A 181 18.16 -6.67 25.75
CA ALA A 181 19.03 -7.56 24.96
C ALA A 181 18.67 -9.06 25.01
N VAL A 182 17.87 -9.48 26.00
CA VAL A 182 17.42 -10.87 26.21
C VAL A 182 16.18 -11.21 25.36
N ASP A 183 15.42 -10.20 24.88
CA ASP A 183 14.20 -10.37 24.08
C ASP A 183 14.45 -10.22 22.56
N ARG A 184 15.71 -10.37 22.11
CA ARG A 184 16.10 -10.47 20.68
C ARG A 184 15.55 -11.73 19.97
N ARG A 185 14.43 -12.29 20.46
CA ARG A 185 13.73 -13.44 19.88
C ARG A 185 13.35 -13.13 18.44
N GLN A 186 13.58 -14.10 17.56
CA GLN A 186 13.17 -14.05 16.17
C GLN A 186 11.64 -13.92 16.13
N TRP A 187 11.14 -12.79 15.63
CA TRP A 187 9.72 -12.65 15.35
C TRP A 187 9.35 -13.61 14.22
N THR A 188 8.10 -14.06 14.21
CA THR A 188 7.56 -14.91 13.16
C THR A 188 6.31 -14.29 12.56
N VAL A 189 6.03 -14.66 11.31
CA VAL A 189 4.83 -14.23 10.60
C VAL A 189 3.93 -15.44 10.36
N VAL A 190 2.68 -15.32 10.78
CA VAL A 190 1.60 -16.18 10.30
C VAL A 190 0.89 -15.44 9.18
N LEU A 191 0.96 -16.00 7.97
CA LEU A 191 0.29 -15.43 6.80
C LEU A 191 -1.16 -15.92 6.74
N ILE A 192 -2.11 -15.00 6.61
CA ILE A 192 -3.51 -15.29 6.30
C ILE A 192 -3.78 -14.72 4.90
N ILE A 193 -3.93 -15.60 3.91
CA ILE A 193 -3.91 -15.19 2.50
C ILE A 193 -5.08 -15.74 1.69
N ALA A 194 -5.55 -14.91 0.76
CA ALA A 194 -6.47 -15.26 -0.30
C ALA A 194 -6.22 -14.34 -1.50
N PHE A 195 -6.37 -14.85 -2.72
CA PHE A 195 -6.06 -14.08 -3.94
C PHE A 195 -7.21 -14.14 -4.94
N LYS A 196 -7.36 -13.07 -5.73
CA LYS A 196 -8.26 -13.05 -6.89
C LYS A 196 -7.65 -13.85 -8.05
N LYS A 197 -8.47 -14.59 -8.79
CA LYS A 197 -8.12 -15.24 -10.07
C LYS A 197 -7.54 -14.22 -11.05
N GLY A 198 -6.62 -14.68 -11.89
CA GLY A 198 -5.92 -13.83 -12.87
C GLY A 198 -4.77 -12.99 -12.30
N LYS A 199 -4.51 -13.04 -10.99
CA LYS A 199 -3.31 -12.43 -10.39
C LYS A 199 -2.18 -13.44 -10.26
N ASP A 200 -0.95 -12.95 -10.36
CA ASP A 200 0.27 -13.75 -10.15
C ASP A 200 0.50 -13.99 -8.64
N TRP A 201 -0.38 -14.81 -8.06
CA TRP A 201 -0.39 -15.11 -6.64
C TRP A 201 0.80 -15.96 -6.19
N LYS A 202 1.36 -16.79 -7.09
CA LYS A 202 2.57 -17.58 -6.80
C LYS A 202 3.75 -16.65 -6.54
N LYS A 203 3.99 -15.67 -7.42
CA LYS A 203 5.04 -14.67 -7.23
C LYS A 203 4.86 -13.85 -5.94
N MET A 204 3.62 -13.52 -5.59
CA MET A 204 3.33 -12.81 -4.34
C MET A 204 3.67 -13.65 -3.10
N ILE A 205 3.26 -14.91 -3.07
CA ILE A 205 3.62 -15.85 -1.99
C ILE A 205 5.13 -16.00 -1.91
N ASP A 206 5.79 -16.18 -3.05
CA ASP A 206 7.23 -16.31 -3.12
C ASP A 206 7.96 -15.13 -2.49
N LEU A 207 7.52 -13.92 -2.81
CA LEU A 207 8.08 -12.70 -2.23
C LEU A 207 7.88 -12.66 -0.71
N LEU A 208 6.67 -12.96 -0.22
CA LEU A 208 6.38 -12.95 1.23
C LEU A 208 7.23 -13.98 1.97
N VAL A 209 7.21 -15.24 1.52
CA VAL A 209 7.87 -16.36 2.21
C VAL A 209 9.40 -16.25 2.14
N LYS A 210 9.97 -15.80 1.02
CA LYS A 210 11.44 -15.65 0.89
C LYS A 210 12.00 -14.46 1.69
N ASN A 211 11.17 -13.49 2.06
CA ASN A 211 11.65 -12.23 2.66
C ASN A 211 11.17 -11.99 4.09
N LEU A 212 10.28 -12.82 4.62
CA LEU A 212 9.77 -12.74 5.99
C LEU A 212 9.96 -14.09 6.70
N PRO A 213 10.16 -14.12 8.02
CA PRO A 213 10.25 -15.34 8.82
C PRO A 213 8.85 -15.98 8.99
N VAL A 214 8.31 -16.52 7.90
CA VAL A 214 6.97 -17.13 7.89
C VAL A 214 7.01 -18.48 8.59
N SER A 215 6.29 -18.60 9.71
CA SER A 215 6.19 -19.86 10.48
C SER A 215 5.01 -20.73 10.03
N LYS A 216 3.92 -20.09 9.58
CA LYS A 216 2.68 -20.77 9.19
C LYS A 216 1.95 -20.00 8.11
N VAL A 217 1.30 -20.72 7.21
CA VAL A 217 0.41 -20.16 6.19
C VAL A 217 -1.01 -20.68 6.40
N ILE A 218 -1.96 -19.77 6.51
CA ILE A 218 -3.39 -20.04 6.57
C ILE A 218 -3.99 -19.53 5.27
N VAL A 219 -4.54 -20.45 4.50
CA VAL A 219 -5.14 -20.14 3.22
C VAL A 219 -6.65 -20.17 3.36
N THR A 220 -7.31 -19.16 2.81
CA THR A 220 -8.77 -19.08 2.79
C THR A 220 -9.27 -18.52 1.46
N LYS A 221 -10.59 -18.30 1.35
CA LYS A 221 -11.24 -17.62 0.24
C LYS A 221 -12.12 -16.50 0.79
N PHE A 222 -12.36 -15.48 -0.04
CA PHE A 222 -13.32 -14.41 0.21
C PHE A 222 -14.52 -14.57 -0.71
N TYR A 223 -15.66 -14.04 -0.30
CA TYR A 223 -16.89 -13.93 -1.05
C TYR A 223 -17.02 -12.51 -1.62
N ALA A 224 -16.56 -12.33 -2.85
CA ALA A 224 -16.81 -11.10 -3.59
C ALA A 224 -17.95 -11.32 -4.60
N VAL A 225 -19.01 -10.52 -4.48
CA VAL A 225 -19.94 -10.31 -5.59
C VAL A 225 -19.38 -9.16 -6.40
N THR A 226 -19.07 -9.41 -7.67
CA THR A 226 -18.57 -8.39 -8.60
C THR A 226 -19.38 -8.41 -9.88
N ASP A 227 -19.35 -7.33 -10.65
CA ASP A 227 -19.98 -7.24 -11.97
C ASP A 227 -19.47 -8.33 -12.94
N MET A 228 -18.30 -8.90 -12.65
CA MET A 228 -17.65 -9.99 -13.38
C MET A 228 -18.06 -11.40 -12.88
N GLY A 229 -19.13 -11.51 -12.08
CA GLY A 229 -19.67 -12.77 -11.57
C GLY A 229 -19.22 -13.13 -10.14
N LYS A 230 -19.77 -14.26 -9.65
CA LYS A 230 -19.49 -14.85 -8.34
C LYS A 230 -18.23 -15.73 -8.42
N HIS A 231 -17.50 -15.89 -7.32
CA HIS A 231 -16.34 -16.82 -7.18
C HIS A 231 -15.06 -16.44 -7.96
N GLN A 232 -14.62 -15.20 -7.75
CA GLN A 232 -13.36 -14.68 -8.30
C GLN A 232 -12.12 -15.03 -7.46
N ALA A 233 -12.25 -15.74 -6.34
CA ALA A 233 -11.10 -16.17 -5.53
C ALA A 233 -10.45 -17.45 -6.09
N VAL A 234 -9.13 -17.56 -5.95
CA VAL A 234 -8.40 -18.81 -6.22
C VAL A 234 -8.80 -19.86 -5.18
N GLU A 235 -8.91 -21.12 -5.57
CA GLU A 235 -9.30 -22.19 -4.66
C GLU A 235 -8.24 -22.39 -3.55
N PRO A 236 -8.62 -22.36 -2.26
CA PRO A 236 -7.65 -22.45 -1.16
C PRO A 236 -6.75 -23.69 -1.21
N LYS A 237 -7.28 -24.82 -1.70
CA LYS A 237 -6.53 -26.06 -1.87
C LYS A 237 -5.38 -25.93 -2.89
N GLU A 238 -5.55 -25.11 -3.92
CA GLU A 238 -4.53 -24.89 -4.96
C GLU A 238 -3.33 -24.13 -4.39
N ILE A 239 -3.60 -23.02 -3.68
CA ILE A 239 -2.57 -22.22 -3.01
C ILE A 239 -1.86 -23.08 -1.95
N ALA A 240 -2.62 -23.85 -1.15
CA ALA A 240 -2.02 -24.71 -0.13
C ALA A 240 -1.13 -25.81 -0.71
N LYS A 241 -1.52 -26.42 -1.83
CA LYS A 241 -0.69 -27.38 -2.56
C LYS A 241 0.63 -26.74 -2.98
N TYR A 242 0.58 -25.53 -3.55
CA TYR A 242 1.78 -24.79 -3.94
C TYR A 242 2.72 -24.54 -2.76
N VAL A 243 2.21 -23.93 -1.68
CA VAL A 243 3.01 -23.60 -0.48
C VAL A 243 3.67 -24.84 0.11
N ARG A 244 2.92 -25.94 0.27
CA ARG A 244 3.45 -27.21 0.79
C ARG A 244 4.52 -27.80 -0.13
N SER A 245 4.31 -27.77 -1.45
CA SER A 245 5.24 -28.36 -2.41
C SER A 245 6.55 -27.59 -2.54
N VAL A 246 6.52 -26.26 -2.50
CA VAL A 246 7.69 -25.40 -2.75
C VAL A 246 8.45 -25.11 -1.46
N TYR A 247 7.74 -24.86 -0.37
CA TYR A 247 8.34 -24.34 0.87
C TYR A 247 8.27 -25.30 2.05
N ARG A 248 7.49 -26.38 1.96
CA ARG A 248 7.27 -27.35 3.06
C ARG A 248 6.79 -26.69 4.36
N LEU A 249 6.13 -25.53 4.28
CA LEU A 249 5.60 -24.81 5.42
C LEU A 249 4.30 -25.43 5.94
N GLN A 250 4.09 -25.35 7.25
CA GLN A 250 2.81 -25.69 7.86
C GLN A 250 1.71 -24.84 7.20
N THR A 251 0.77 -25.51 6.55
CA THR A 251 -0.29 -24.85 5.78
C THR A 251 -1.66 -25.41 6.13
N THR A 252 -2.57 -24.56 6.60
CA THR A 252 -3.96 -24.91 6.91
C THR A 252 -4.90 -24.24 5.93
N VAL A 253 -6.01 -24.92 5.59
CA VAL A 253 -7.00 -24.43 4.64
C VAL A 253 -8.33 -24.25 5.36
N TYR A 254 -8.96 -23.09 5.17
CA TYR A 254 -10.31 -22.81 5.63
C TYR A 254 -11.21 -22.41 4.46
N SER A 255 -12.50 -22.65 4.62
CA SER A 255 -13.51 -22.32 3.61
C SER A 255 -14.06 -20.90 3.75
N ASN A 256 -13.80 -20.26 4.88
CA ASN A 256 -14.25 -18.92 5.23
C ASN A 256 -13.12 -18.11 5.87
N SER A 257 -13.09 -16.80 5.62
CA SER A 257 -12.10 -15.87 6.18
C SER A 257 -12.20 -15.75 7.70
N HIS A 258 -13.41 -15.84 8.25
CA HIS A 258 -13.67 -15.76 9.70
C HIS A 258 -12.94 -16.88 10.47
N GLU A 259 -13.15 -18.13 10.07
CA GLU A 259 -12.50 -19.29 10.69
C GLU A 259 -10.98 -19.23 10.56
N ALA A 260 -10.48 -18.80 9.39
CA ALA A 260 -9.06 -18.65 9.13
C ALA A 260 -8.39 -17.69 10.11
N VAL A 261 -9.03 -16.55 10.35
CA VAL A 261 -8.55 -15.54 11.28
C VAL A 261 -8.66 -16.01 12.73
N PHE A 262 -9.79 -16.58 13.13
CA PHE A 262 -9.96 -17.10 14.49
C PHE A 262 -8.92 -18.18 14.82
N ALA A 263 -8.67 -19.10 13.89
CA ALA A 263 -7.62 -20.10 14.05
C ALA A 263 -6.20 -19.50 14.07
N SER A 264 -5.99 -18.35 13.43
CA SER A 264 -4.69 -17.67 13.46
C SER A 264 -4.37 -17.08 14.85
N LEU A 265 -5.39 -16.66 15.61
CA LEU A 265 -5.24 -16.11 16.96
C LEU A 265 -4.59 -17.09 17.94
N GLN A 266 -4.81 -18.40 17.77
CA GLN A 266 -4.13 -19.42 18.57
C GLN A 266 -2.60 -19.28 18.52
N SER A 267 -2.04 -18.93 17.35
CA SER A 267 -0.59 -18.75 17.20
C SER A 267 -0.06 -17.57 18.00
N LYS A 268 -0.91 -16.54 18.19
CA LYS A 268 -0.62 -15.37 19.02
C LYS A 268 -0.69 -15.70 20.51
N ILE A 269 -1.59 -16.58 20.93
CA ILE A 269 -1.67 -17.06 22.34
C ILE A 269 -0.35 -17.71 22.77
N TYR A 270 0.26 -18.53 21.91
CA TYR A 270 1.53 -19.18 22.23
C TYR A 270 2.72 -18.20 22.28
N ASN A 271 2.74 -17.16 21.44
CA ASN A 271 3.86 -16.23 21.31
C ASN A 271 3.40 -14.78 21.05
N PRO A 272 2.79 -14.10 22.03
CA PRO A 272 2.04 -12.85 21.80
C PRO A 272 2.91 -11.65 21.44
N LYS A 273 4.16 -11.59 21.92
CA LYS A 273 5.08 -10.47 21.67
C LYS A 273 5.95 -10.64 20.43
N SER A 274 6.00 -11.84 19.84
CA SER A 274 6.90 -12.17 18.74
C SER A 274 6.18 -12.71 17.49
N THR A 275 4.84 -12.74 17.47
CA THR A 275 4.07 -13.23 16.33
C THR A 275 3.30 -12.09 15.66
N ILE A 276 3.52 -11.92 14.36
CA ILE A 276 2.73 -11.04 13.50
C ILE A 276 1.72 -11.89 12.74
N LEU A 277 0.44 -11.57 12.86
CA LEU A 277 -0.63 -12.08 12.02
C LEU A 277 -0.79 -11.11 10.84
N LEU A 278 -0.45 -11.55 9.64
CA LEU A 278 -0.54 -10.73 8.43
C LEU A 278 -1.67 -11.22 7.53
N VAL A 279 -2.72 -10.40 7.41
CA VAL A 279 -3.85 -10.65 6.52
C VAL A 279 -3.62 -9.88 5.21
N THR A 280 -3.43 -10.60 4.11
CA THR A 280 -3.09 -9.97 2.82
C THR A 280 -3.49 -10.80 1.59
N GLY A 281 -3.18 -10.30 0.39
CA GLY A 281 -3.45 -10.96 -0.89
C GLY A 281 -4.69 -10.47 -1.62
N SER A 282 -5.64 -9.86 -0.90
CA SER A 282 -6.87 -9.31 -1.47
C SER A 282 -7.49 -8.25 -0.57
N LEU A 283 -7.98 -7.16 -1.19
CA LEU A 283 -8.81 -6.17 -0.51
C LEU A 283 -10.14 -6.75 -0.01
N TYR A 284 -10.69 -7.77 -0.68
CA TYR A 284 -11.92 -8.42 -0.24
C TYR A 284 -11.71 -9.21 1.06
N LEU A 285 -10.62 -9.98 1.14
CA LEU A 285 -10.26 -10.69 2.37
C LEU A 285 -10.07 -9.69 3.52
N VAL A 286 -9.31 -8.62 3.28
CA VAL A 286 -9.08 -7.57 4.27
C VAL A 286 -10.38 -6.93 4.73
N GLY A 287 -11.30 -6.64 3.80
CA GLY A 287 -12.61 -6.08 4.11
C GLY A 287 -13.46 -7.01 4.99
N GLU A 288 -13.53 -8.30 4.66
CA GLU A 288 -14.24 -9.29 5.46
C GLU A 288 -13.66 -9.40 6.87
N VAL A 289 -12.33 -9.53 6.98
CA VAL A 289 -11.65 -9.66 8.28
C VAL A 289 -11.86 -8.41 9.14
N ARG A 290 -11.73 -7.22 8.54
CA ARG A 290 -11.91 -5.95 9.23
C ARG A 290 -13.33 -5.78 9.75
N ALA A 291 -14.35 -6.19 8.98
CA ALA A 291 -15.74 -6.07 9.39
C ALA A 291 -16.04 -6.86 10.68
N ILE A 292 -15.43 -8.03 10.83
CA ILE A 292 -15.60 -8.89 12.01
C ILE A 292 -14.89 -8.31 13.22
N TRP A 293 -13.68 -7.77 13.02
CA TRP A 293 -12.88 -7.21 14.11
C TRP A 293 -13.47 -5.94 14.72
N GLN A 294 -14.34 -5.25 13.97
CA GLN A 294 -15.01 -4.03 14.40
C GLN A 294 -16.41 -4.28 14.98
N LEU A 295 -16.83 -5.54 15.15
CA LEU A 295 -18.08 -5.82 15.85
C LEU A 295 -17.95 -5.37 17.31
N PRO A 296 -18.93 -4.64 17.88
CA PRO A 296 -18.95 -4.32 19.29
C PRO A 296 -18.78 -5.60 20.11
N GLN A 297 -17.92 -5.56 21.13
CA GLN A 297 -18.00 -6.55 22.20
C GLN A 297 -19.34 -6.27 22.92
N TYR A 298 -20.34 -7.09 22.64
CA TYR A 298 -21.61 -7.10 23.38
C TYR A 298 -21.40 -7.73 24.76
#